data_AF-A0A535INY4-F1
#
_entry.id   AF-A0A535INY4-F1
#
_cell.length_a   1.000
_cell.length_b   1.000
_cell.length_c   1.000
_cell.angle_alpha   90.00
_cell.angle_beta   90.00
_cell.angle_gamma   90.00
#
_symmetry.space_group_name_H-M   'P 1'
#
loop_
_entity.id
_entity.type
_entity.pdbx_description
1 polymer ?
#
loop_
_entity_poly.entity_id
_entity_poly.type
_entity_poly.pdbx_seq_one_letter_code
_entity_poly.pdbx_strand_id
1 'polypeptide(L)'
;MRIPSRADDVALRLGRRTVELTNLGKLFFPEAGYTKRDLLQYYADVSSALVPHLRDRAMVMKRYPNGIHGKCFFMKRTPPSHPEWLETCEISHKSAGRIAFPMVQDLASLLWVVNLGCI
;
A
#
# COMPACT_ATOMS: atom_id res chain seq x y z
N MET A 1 1.91 -3.12 16.25
CA MET A 1 1.47 -4.45 15.76
C MET A 1 2.67 -5.14 15.11
N ARG A 2 2.73 -6.48 15.08
CA ARG A 2 3.78 -7.22 14.35
C ARG A 2 3.21 -8.11 13.25
N ILE A 3 3.83 -8.08 12.07
CA ILE A 3 3.48 -8.94 10.93
C ILE A 3 4.20 -10.31 11.12
N PRO A 4 3.48 -11.45 11.08
CA PRO A 4 4.07 -12.77 11.38
C PRO A 4 5.22 -13.18 10.47
N SER A 5 6.38 -13.57 11.01
CA SER A 5 7.60 -13.82 10.22
C SER A 5 7.62 -15.12 9.41
N ARG A 6 6.81 -16.13 9.75
CA ARG A 6 6.89 -17.48 9.18
C ARG A 6 6.07 -17.73 7.92
N ALA A 7 5.14 -16.84 7.56
CA ALA A 7 4.23 -17.04 6.43
C ALA A 7 4.50 -16.02 5.33
N ASP A 8 4.66 -16.46 4.08
CA ASP A 8 4.93 -15.55 2.94
C ASP A 8 3.70 -14.71 2.56
N ASP A 9 2.51 -15.22 2.85
CA ASP A 9 1.24 -14.51 2.72
C ASP A 9 0.50 -14.52 4.06
N VAL A 10 -0.20 -13.43 4.40
CA VAL A 10 -0.98 -13.33 5.64
C VAL A 10 -2.20 -12.42 5.46
N ALA A 11 -3.34 -12.84 5.98
CA ALA A 11 -4.51 -12.00 6.16
C ALA A 11 -4.50 -11.37 7.56
N LEU A 12 -4.47 -10.04 7.63
CA LEU A 12 -4.45 -9.29 8.89
C LEU A 12 -5.81 -8.65 9.13
N ARG A 13 -6.37 -8.88 10.33
CA ARG A 13 -7.60 -8.22 10.77
C ARG A 13 -7.27 -6.95 11.55
N LEU A 14 -7.62 -5.80 10.97
CA LEU A 14 -7.40 -4.46 11.50
C LEU A 14 -8.76 -3.82 11.78
N GLY A 15 -9.23 -3.96 13.02
CA GLY A 15 -10.60 -3.61 13.38
C GLY A 15 -11.61 -4.45 12.60
N ARG A 16 -12.42 -3.80 11.76
CA ARG A 16 -13.42 -4.43 10.88
C ARG A 16 -12.90 -4.75 9.47
N ARG A 17 -11.66 -4.36 9.16
CA ARG A 17 -11.06 -4.53 7.82
C ARG A 17 -10.11 -5.72 7.83
N THR A 18 -10.14 -6.51 6.77
CA THR A 18 -9.12 -7.56 6.52
C THR A 18 -8.24 -7.11 5.37
N VAL A 19 -6.93 -7.17 5.58
CA VAL A 19 -5.92 -6.83 4.57
C VAL A 19 -5.08 -8.08 4.27
N GLU A 20 -5.08 -8.50 3.01
CA GLU A 20 -4.20 -9.56 2.53
C GLU A 20 -2.85 -8.97 2.15
N LEU A 21 -1.79 -9.46 2.80
CA LEU A 21 -0.41 -9.16 2.46
C LEU A 21 0.22 -10.38 1.82
N THR A 22 0.95 -10.18 0.73
CA THR A 22 1.52 -11.29 -0.04
C THR A 22 2.98 -11.08 -0.40
N ASN A 23 3.68 -12.14 -0.77
CA ASN A 23 5.09 -12.10 -1.19
C ASN A 23 5.99 -11.41 -0.16
N LEU A 24 5.76 -11.67 1.13
CA LEU A 24 6.34 -10.92 2.23
C LEU A 24 7.86 -11.11 2.34
N GLY A 25 8.38 -12.29 1.97
CA GLY A 25 9.81 -12.59 1.94
C GLY A 25 10.56 -11.97 0.76
N LYS A 26 9.86 -11.32 -0.18
CA LYS A 26 10.50 -10.72 -1.36
C LYS A 26 11.45 -9.59 -0.97
N LEU A 27 12.69 -9.65 -1.43
CA LEU A 27 13.68 -8.57 -1.22
C LEU A 27 13.27 -7.32 -1.99
N PHE A 28 13.12 -6.21 -1.26
CA PHE A 28 12.83 -4.89 -1.84
C PHE A 28 14.06 -3.99 -1.84
N PHE A 29 14.93 -4.13 -0.84
CA PHE A 29 16.20 -3.40 -0.69
C PHE A 29 17.34 -4.42 -0.50
N PRO A 30 17.87 -5.00 -1.58
CA PRO A 30 18.85 -6.10 -1.51
C PRO A 30 20.11 -5.74 -0.73
N GLU A 31 20.62 -4.52 -0.85
CA GLU A 31 21.85 -4.06 -0.20
C GLU A 31 21.73 -4.01 1.32
N ALA A 32 20.53 -3.68 1.83
CA ALA A 32 20.25 -3.63 3.25
C ALA A 32 19.61 -4.93 3.77
N GLY A 33 19.33 -5.89 2.89
CA GLY A 33 18.65 -7.14 3.24
C GLY A 33 17.16 -6.98 3.60
N TYR A 34 16.54 -5.82 3.32
CA TYR A 34 15.14 -5.60 3.70
C TYR A 34 14.16 -6.18 2.67
N THR A 35 13.21 -6.92 3.22
CA THR A 35 12.11 -7.55 2.51
C THR A 35 10.89 -6.63 2.43
N LYS A 36 9.89 -7.03 1.63
CA LYS A 36 8.58 -6.40 1.59
C LYS A 36 7.91 -6.41 2.97
N ARG A 37 8.10 -7.47 3.78
CA ARG A 37 7.63 -7.51 5.16
C ARG A 37 8.21 -6.39 6.00
N ASP A 38 9.51 -6.14 5.88
CA ASP A 38 10.19 -5.10 6.66
C ASP A 38 9.67 -3.72 6.29
N LEU A 39 9.43 -3.46 5.00
CA LEU A 39 8.80 -2.23 4.54
C LEU A 39 7.37 -2.06 5.11
N LEU A 40 6.55 -3.11 5.05
CA LEU A 40 5.20 -3.10 5.61
C LEU A 40 5.22 -2.90 7.13
N GLN A 41 6.16 -3.53 7.82
CA GLN A 41 6.33 -3.39 9.26
C GLN A 41 6.77 -1.96 9.63
N TYR A 42 7.70 -1.37 8.88
CA TYR A 42 8.10 0.02 9.05
C TYR A 42 6.91 0.97 8.94
N TYR A 43 6.13 0.86 7.86
CA TYR A 43 4.94 1.69 7.68
C TYR A 43 3.87 1.45 8.76
N ALA A 44 3.73 0.22 9.26
CA ALA A 44 2.86 -0.05 10.40
C ALA A 44 3.34 0.67 11.67
N ASP A 45 4.65 0.66 11.93
CA ASP A 45 5.28 1.23 13.12
C ASP A 45 5.18 2.77 13.12
N VAL A 46 5.29 3.44 11.97
CA VAL A 46 5.18 4.91 11.86
C VAL A 46 3.76 5.41 11.56
N SER A 47 2.79 4.51 11.35
CA SER A 47 1.45 4.85 10.85
C SER A 47 0.69 5.89 11.69
N SER A 48 0.83 5.86 13.02
CA SER A 48 0.15 6.79 13.93
C SER A 48 0.55 8.24 13.71
N ALA A 49 1.82 8.48 13.35
CA ALA A 49 2.32 9.79 13.01
C ALA A 49 2.07 10.13 11.52
N LEU A 50 2.14 9.14 10.63
CA LEU A 50 2.06 9.35 9.18
C LEU A 50 0.62 9.58 8.68
N VAL A 51 -0.32 8.71 9.05
CA VAL A 51 -1.70 8.68 8.51
C VAL A 51 -2.44 10.01 8.65
N PRO A 52 -2.35 10.76 9.77
CA PRO A 52 -3.01 12.06 9.89
C PRO A 52 -2.64 13.06 8.78
N HIS A 53 -1.45 12.93 8.20
CA HIS A 53 -1.00 13.80 7.10
C HIS A 53 -1.44 13.32 5.71
N LEU A 54 -1.82 12.04 5.59
CA LEU A 54 -2.26 11.42 4.33
C LEU A 54 -3.79 11.41 4.16
N ARG A 55 -4.53 11.49 5.26
CA ARG A 55 -6.00 11.40 5.27
C ARG A 55 -6.64 12.44 4.35
N ASP A 56 -7.69 12.01 3.66
CA ASP A 56 -8.50 12.81 2.73
C ASP A 56 -7.70 13.40 1.56
N ARG A 57 -6.59 12.75 1.18
CA ARG A 57 -5.79 13.10 0.01
C ARG A 57 -5.82 11.99 -1.04
N ALA A 58 -6.08 12.38 -2.28
CA ALA A 58 -5.95 11.50 -3.43
C ALA A 58 -4.49 11.05 -3.61
N MET A 59 -4.24 9.74 -3.55
CA MET A 59 -2.90 9.19 -3.62
C MET A 59 -2.52 8.76 -5.04
N VAL A 60 -1.35 9.22 -5.50
CA VAL A 60 -0.68 8.64 -6.68
C VAL A 60 0.33 7.61 -6.20
N MET A 61 0.21 6.38 -6.69
CA MET A 61 1.10 5.29 -6.30
C MET A 61 2.28 5.19 -7.26
N LYS A 62 3.51 5.25 -6.74
CA LYS A 62 4.70 4.84 -7.48
C LYS A 62 5.07 3.43 -7.02
N ARG A 63 4.96 2.45 -7.93
CA ARG A 63 5.05 1.03 -7.59
C ARG A 63 6.34 0.41 -8.09
N TYR A 64 6.97 -0.36 -7.23
CA TYR A 64 8.16 -1.19 -7.45
C TYR A 64 7.83 -2.66 -7.12
N PRO A 65 7.06 -3.37 -7.96
CA PRO A 65 6.64 -4.74 -7.64
C PRO A 65 7.80 -5.72 -7.42
N ASN A 66 8.98 -5.40 -7.97
CA ASN A 66 10.20 -6.21 -7.93
C ASN A 66 11.36 -5.54 -7.16
N GLY A 67 11.05 -4.67 -6.20
CA GLY A 67 12.07 -3.94 -5.42
C GLY A 67 12.67 -2.74 -6.15
N ILE A 68 13.57 -2.02 -5.47
CA ILE A 68 14.07 -0.69 -5.91
C ILE A 68 14.82 -0.71 -7.24
N HIS A 69 15.43 -1.83 -7.61
CA HIS A 69 16.14 -2.03 -8.88
C HIS A 69 15.24 -2.52 -10.02
N GLY A 70 14.01 -2.91 -9.69
CA GLY A 70 13.02 -3.34 -10.68
C GLY A 70 12.40 -2.19 -11.44
N LYS A 71 11.70 -2.50 -12.54
CA LYS A 71 10.89 -1.51 -13.26
C LYS A 71 9.82 -0.94 -12.33
N CYS A 72 9.71 0.39 -12.33
CA CYS A 72 8.67 1.11 -11.62
C CYS A 72 7.65 1.75 -12.56
N PHE A 73 6.45 2.01 -12.05
CA PHE A 73 5.42 2.74 -12.78
C PHE A 73 4.51 3.53 -11.83
N PHE A 74 3.89 4.57 -12.36
CA PHE A 74 2.89 5.35 -11.64
C PHE A 74 1.48 4.81 -11.89
N MET A 75 0.67 4.75 -10.84
CA MET A 75 -0.71 4.32 -10.88
C MET A 75 -1.58 5.35 -10.15
N LYS A 76 -2.42 6.05 -10.92
CA LYS A 76 -3.37 7.05 -10.41
C LYS A 76 -4.71 6.41 -10.06
N ARG A 77 -5.21 5.56 -10.95
CA ARG A 77 -6.50 4.89 -10.83
C ARG A 77 -6.40 3.73 -9.83
N THR A 78 -7.31 3.67 -8.88
CA THR A 78 -7.50 2.49 -8.02
C THR A 78 -7.79 1.26 -8.89
N PRO A 79 -7.10 0.13 -8.70
CA PRO A 79 -7.37 -1.10 -9.45
C PRO A 79 -8.84 -1.52 -9.29
N PRO A 80 -9.53 -2.03 -10.32
CA PRO A 80 -10.92 -2.48 -10.19
C PRO A 80 -11.09 -3.55 -9.10
N SER A 81 -10.10 -4.43 -8.95
CA SER A 81 -10.00 -5.36 -7.84
C SER A 81 -9.32 -4.65 -6.65
N HIS A 82 -10.13 -4.02 -5.80
CA HIS A 82 -9.73 -3.45 -4.51
C HIS A 82 -10.75 -3.83 -3.43
N PRO A 83 -10.36 -3.82 -2.14
CA PRO A 83 -11.29 -4.10 -1.07
C PRO A 83 -12.42 -3.06 -1.02
N GLU A 84 -13.66 -3.50 -0.78
CA GLU A 84 -14.85 -2.62 -0.75
C GLU A 84 -14.74 -1.48 0.29
N TRP A 85 -13.97 -1.69 1.36
CA TRP A 85 -13.76 -0.70 2.41
C TRP A 85 -12.73 0.38 2.05
N LEU A 86 -12.02 0.26 0.92
CA LEU A 86 -11.03 1.23 0.49
C LEU A 86 -11.73 2.45 -0.10
N GLU A 87 -11.59 3.59 0.56
CA GLU A 87 -12.17 4.84 0.08
C GLU A 87 -11.40 5.39 -1.13
N THR A 88 -12.14 6.03 -2.03
CA THR A 88 -11.59 6.65 -3.23
C THR A 88 -12.08 8.07 -3.41
N CYS A 89 -11.26 8.90 -4.04
CA CYS A 89 -11.59 10.27 -4.43
C CYS A 89 -11.66 10.34 -5.96
N GLU A 90 -12.80 10.75 -6.50
CA GLU A 90 -12.93 10.99 -7.94
C GLU A 90 -12.47 12.40 -8.31
N ILE A 91 -11.53 12.48 -9.25
CA ILE A 91 -11.04 13.74 -9.80
C ILE A 91 -11.28 13.76 -11.31
N SER A 92 -11.89 14.85 -11.78
CA SER A 92 -12.13 15.10 -13.20
C SER A 92 -10.87 15.64 -13.88
N HIS A 93 -10.40 14.94 -14.91
CA HIS A 93 -9.29 15.35 -15.75
C HIS A 93 -9.79 15.69 -17.15
N LYS A 94 -9.35 16.85 -17.69
CA LYS A 94 -9.76 17.34 -19.02
C LYS A 94 -9.54 16.32 -20.15
N SER A 95 -8.48 15.52 -20.08
CA SER A 95 -8.10 14.55 -21.12
C SER A 95 -8.41 13.09 -20.81
N ALA A 96 -8.76 12.76 -19.56
CA ALA A 96 -8.84 11.37 -19.09
C ALA A 96 -10.16 11.04 -18.37
N GLY A 97 -11.14 11.94 -18.42
CA GLY A 97 -12.42 11.79 -17.72
C GLY A 97 -12.26 11.77 -16.21
N ARG A 98 -13.14 11.03 -15.51
CA ARG A 98 -13.09 10.87 -14.05
C ARG A 98 -12.14 9.73 -13.67
N ILE A 99 -11.20 10.01 -12.78
CA ILE A 99 -10.27 9.03 -12.23
C ILE A 99 -10.53 8.92 -10.73
N ALA A 100 -10.82 7.70 -10.27
CA ALA A 100 -10.88 7.38 -8.84
C ALA A 100 -9.48 7.08 -8.32
N PHE A 101 -9.00 7.87 -7.38
CA PHE A 101 -7.72 7.70 -6.69
C PHE A 101 -7.95 7.04 -5.33
N PRO A 102 -7.09 6.13 -4.87
CA PRO A 102 -7.22 5.58 -3.52
C PRO A 102 -6.88 6.66 -2.49
N MET A 103 -7.53 6.58 -1.33
CA MET A 103 -7.24 7.41 -0.16
C MET A 103 -6.72 6.55 0.98
N VAL A 104 -5.66 7.02 1.63
CA VAL A 104 -5.12 6.39 2.84
C VAL A 104 -5.74 7.06 4.06
N GLN A 105 -6.72 6.39 4.65
CA GLN A 105 -7.52 6.91 5.76
C GLN A 105 -7.09 6.36 7.13
N ASP A 106 -6.43 5.20 7.11
CA ASP A 106 -6.07 4.40 8.28
C ASP A 106 -4.92 3.42 8.00
N LEU A 107 -4.55 2.63 9.00
CA LEU A 107 -3.52 1.61 8.89
C LEU A 107 -3.85 0.55 7.82
N ALA A 108 -5.11 0.16 7.69
CA ALA A 108 -5.50 -0.88 6.74
C ALA A 108 -5.31 -0.43 5.28
N SER A 109 -5.77 0.78 4.95
CA SER A 109 -5.56 1.39 3.63
C SER A 109 -4.07 1.67 3.36
N LEU A 110 -3.30 2.10 4.37
CA LEU A 110 -1.85 2.27 4.24
C LEU A 110 -1.15 0.95 3.87
N LEU A 111 -1.39 -0.13 4.63
CA LEU A 111 -0.76 -1.42 4.37
C LEU A 111 -1.20 -2.02 3.04
N TRP A 112 -2.45 -1.79 2.63
CA TRP A 112 -2.91 -2.20 1.31
C TRP A 112 -2.12 -1.51 0.19
N VAL A 113 -1.93 -0.19 0.26
CA VAL A 113 -1.15 0.55 -0.75
C VAL A 113 0.32 0.09 -0.77
N VAL A 114 0.94 -0.05 0.39
CA VAL A 114 2.34 -0.52 0.50
C VAL A 114 2.46 -1.97 -0.03
N ASN A 115 1.47 -2.83 0.21
CA ASN A 115 1.45 -4.20 -0.28
C ASN A 115 1.43 -4.27 -1.82
N LEU A 116 0.93 -3.24 -2.51
CA LEU A 116 1.02 -3.15 -3.97
C LEU A 116 2.43 -2.84 -4.48
N GLY A 117 3.40 -2.68 -3.57
CA GLY A 117 4.79 -2.36 -3.86
C GLY A 117 5.06 -0.87 -3.92
N CYS A 118 4.32 -0.04 -3.18
CA CYS A 118 4.58 1.40 -3.13
C CYS A 118 5.78 1.69 -2.22
N ILE A 119 6.77 2.39 -2.78
CA ILE A 119 8.00 2.86 -2.09
C ILE A 119 8.07 4.37 -2.24
#